data_AF-A0A4Q1C6G2-F1
#
_entry.id   AF-A0A4Q1C6G2-F1
#
_cell.length_a   1.000
_cell.length_b   1.000
_cell.length_c   1.000
_cell.angle_alpha   90.00
_cell.angle_beta   90.00
_cell.angle_gamma   90.00
#
_symmetry.space_group_name_H-M   'P 1'
#
loop_
_entity.id
_entity.type
_entity.pdbx_description
1 polymer ?
#
loop_
_entity_poly.entity_id
_entity_poly.type
_entity_poly.pdbx_seq_one_letter_code
_entity_poly.pdbx_strand_id
1 'polypeptide(L)'
;MGFFDRFSSGSKPQPKPEPTPVPAATPADKPAIAGNVIPRMAEARAKLEAKDLPAAVAIYQEVLASAGARPDVLVALSGELGQRGHVRELIELVAPHYDAQRHGPATGINLLQAYLALRLIEPAQHLLDILFSLGKPELEERLFGFSNAIGELMAGHESAAPTPEQIASSGETPVQNKVSLASISKPVWFYGLEEAAPQLLPRKEGKPRRVAFAQCTLPGLQDFADRSARPEDDTGRFCRGLPLWFAETFAAAAGYDPIAAVGLSSRQHYFLFPAEWTADNIRELNETSPAGLDYVVTSSLRNRNDDFELTLRIWEVKKFRELKQFSTRWTPINADATLAQFHAQFRHYMEWSALPEGNGLAYTAPALPSAHIQALGATLSQFLGTKGALAPEQINAGTAPQLRNAQTNPDDARAQLLLVASLVRQKSVGSEPDSTALQHARAWLASEAAQKAGVAGLVAALG
;
A
#
# COMPACT_ATOMS: atom_id res chain seq x y z
N MET A 1 -14.39 11.03 -29.67
CA MET A 1 -14.01 11.59 -30.99
C MET A 1 -13.14 12.80 -30.68
N GLY A 2 -11.83 12.86 -30.90
CA GLY A 2 -11.00 12.35 -31.98
C GLY A 2 -10.27 13.57 -32.55
N PHE A 3 -9.06 13.87 -32.06
CA PHE A 3 -8.29 15.09 -32.41
C PHE A 3 -6.92 14.72 -33.01
N PHE A 4 -6.91 13.70 -33.87
CA PHE A 4 -5.76 13.34 -34.69
C PHE A 4 -6.26 12.99 -36.08
N ASP A 5 -6.27 13.97 -36.98
CA ASP A 5 -6.12 13.71 -38.41
C ASP A 5 -5.76 15.01 -39.18
N ARG A 6 -4.67 14.94 -39.97
CA ARG A 6 -4.06 15.90 -40.92
C ARG A 6 -2.54 15.87 -40.71
N PHE A 7 -1.67 15.48 -41.65
CA PHE A 7 -1.80 15.26 -43.08
C PHE A 7 -0.83 14.15 -43.53
N SER A 8 -1.28 13.45 -44.57
CA SER A 8 -0.66 12.36 -45.31
C SER A 8 0.18 12.84 -46.49
N SER A 9 1.18 12.03 -46.87
CA SER A 9 1.50 11.59 -48.24
C SER A 9 2.92 10.99 -48.23
N GLY A 10 3.25 9.88 -48.88
CA GLY A 10 2.52 8.94 -49.70
C GLY A 10 3.56 7.99 -50.31
N SER A 11 3.26 6.69 -50.40
CA SER A 11 3.70 5.78 -51.47
C SER A 11 3.14 4.37 -51.22
N LYS A 12 2.45 3.83 -52.22
CA LYS A 12 1.86 2.48 -52.22
C LYS A 12 2.92 1.40 -52.52
N PRO A 13 2.65 0.13 -52.14
CA PRO A 13 3.64 -0.94 -52.11
C PRO A 13 3.71 -1.75 -53.41
N GLN A 14 4.85 -2.37 -53.68
CA GLN A 14 5.00 -3.46 -54.66
C GLN A 14 5.86 -4.62 -54.11
N PRO A 15 5.70 -5.83 -54.65
CA PRO A 15 5.77 -7.08 -53.91
C PRO A 15 7.15 -7.75 -53.91
N LYS A 16 7.38 -8.58 -52.89
CA LYS A 16 8.52 -9.50 -52.74
C LYS A 16 8.69 -10.42 -53.97
N PRO A 17 9.93 -10.65 -54.41
CA PRO A 17 10.33 -11.91 -55.03
C PRO A 17 10.93 -12.88 -54.00
N GLU A 18 10.55 -14.15 -54.10
CA GLU A 18 11.20 -15.27 -53.44
C GLU A 18 12.66 -15.47 -53.92
N PRO A 19 13.56 -15.97 -53.06
CA PRO A 19 14.96 -16.19 -53.43
C PRO A 19 15.16 -17.53 -54.16
N THR A 20 15.90 -17.51 -55.27
CA THR A 20 16.49 -18.72 -55.89
C THR A 20 17.91 -18.95 -55.35
N PRO A 21 18.37 -20.21 -55.24
CA PRO A 21 19.52 -20.60 -54.43
C PRO A 21 20.84 -20.53 -55.22
N VAL A 22 21.93 -20.15 -54.54
CA VAL A 22 23.31 -20.28 -55.06
C VAL A 22 24.17 -20.94 -53.96
N PRO A 23 25.11 -21.84 -54.32
CA PRO A 23 25.59 -22.91 -53.44
C PRO A 23 26.67 -22.50 -52.44
N ALA A 24 26.79 -23.36 -51.43
CA ALA A 24 27.69 -23.33 -50.30
C ALA A 24 29.16 -22.98 -50.63
N ALA A 25 29.69 -22.02 -49.87
CA ALA A 25 31.09 -21.98 -49.49
C ALA A 25 31.20 -22.39 -48.02
N THR A 26 31.96 -23.44 -47.77
CA THR A 26 32.19 -24.11 -46.49
C THR A 26 32.74 -23.14 -45.42
N PRO A 27 32.13 -23.02 -44.24
CA PRO A 27 32.76 -22.39 -43.10
C PRO A 27 33.69 -23.39 -42.42
N ALA A 28 34.95 -23.01 -42.26
CA ALA A 28 35.89 -23.70 -41.39
C ALA A 28 35.38 -23.63 -39.93
N ASP A 29 35.40 -24.79 -39.28
CA ASP A 29 35.09 -24.99 -37.86
C ASP A 29 35.86 -24.04 -36.94
N LYS A 30 35.11 -23.27 -36.13
CA LYS A 30 35.37 -23.10 -34.69
C LYS A 30 34.02 -23.06 -33.94
N PRO A 31 33.76 -23.97 -33.00
CA PRO A 31 32.46 -24.10 -32.35
C PRO A 31 32.23 -23.08 -31.23
N ALA A 32 30.95 -22.75 -31.08
CA ALA A 32 30.25 -21.99 -30.03
C ALA A 32 30.96 -21.70 -28.68
N ILE A 33 31.15 -20.42 -28.35
CA ILE A 33 31.45 -19.93 -26.98
C ILE A 33 30.20 -19.29 -26.32
N ALA A 34 29.11 -19.08 -27.06
CA ALA A 34 27.90 -18.41 -26.55
C ALA A 34 27.09 -19.22 -25.51
N GLY A 35 27.41 -20.49 -25.28
CA GLY A 35 26.64 -21.39 -24.41
C GLY A 35 26.97 -21.34 -22.91
N ASN A 36 28.08 -20.71 -22.49
CA ASN A 36 28.62 -20.85 -21.14
C ASN A 36 28.47 -19.61 -20.22
N VAL A 37 27.73 -18.59 -20.68
CA VAL A 37 27.58 -17.32 -19.94
C VAL A 37 26.71 -17.48 -18.70
N ILE A 38 25.56 -18.14 -18.83
CA ILE A 38 24.60 -18.30 -17.72
C ILE A 38 25.22 -19.07 -16.53
N PRO A 39 25.89 -20.23 -16.74
CA PRO A 39 26.56 -20.93 -15.64
C PRO A 39 27.67 -20.10 -14.97
N ARG A 40 28.48 -19.36 -15.74
CA ARG A 40 29.54 -18.51 -15.20
C ARG A 40 29.01 -17.31 -14.43
N MET A 41 27.94 -16.67 -14.90
CA MET A 41 27.26 -15.61 -14.15
C MET A 41 26.69 -16.14 -12.82
N ALA A 42 26.14 -17.35 -12.82
CA ALA A 42 25.68 -18.00 -11.59
C ALA A 42 26.84 -18.35 -10.63
N GLU A 43 28.00 -18.76 -11.16
CA GLU A 43 29.21 -19.00 -10.38
C GLU A 43 29.75 -17.70 -9.75
N ALA A 44 29.78 -16.60 -10.50
CA ALA A 44 30.17 -15.29 -10.00
C ALA A 44 29.24 -14.83 -8.86
N ARG A 45 27.92 -15.00 -9.03
CA ARG A 45 26.94 -14.78 -7.95
C ARG A 45 27.22 -15.68 -6.74
N ALA A 46 27.53 -16.95 -6.99
CA ALA A 46 28.14 -17.91 -6.07
C ALA A 46 29.21 -17.29 -5.13
N LYS A 47 30.22 -16.70 -5.78
CA LYS A 47 31.36 -16.08 -5.12
C LYS A 47 30.98 -14.82 -4.36
N LEU A 48 30.10 -13.98 -4.92
CA LEU A 48 29.58 -12.81 -4.22
C LEU A 48 28.81 -13.17 -2.93
N GLU A 49 27.99 -14.22 -2.94
CA GLU A 49 27.30 -14.73 -1.74
C GLU A 49 28.30 -15.24 -0.68
N ALA A 50 29.38 -15.88 -1.12
CA ALA A 50 30.48 -16.30 -0.26
C ALA A 50 31.38 -15.14 0.19
N LYS A 51 31.07 -13.89 -0.17
CA LYS A 51 31.86 -12.68 0.08
C LYS A 51 33.27 -12.72 -0.52
N ASP A 52 33.45 -13.52 -1.58
CA ASP A 52 34.69 -13.65 -2.35
C ASP A 52 34.62 -12.75 -3.60
N LEU A 53 34.70 -11.44 -3.36
CA LEU A 53 34.68 -10.43 -4.42
C LEU A 53 35.81 -10.61 -5.46
N PRO A 54 37.07 -10.90 -5.08
CA PRO A 54 38.14 -11.12 -6.07
C PRO A 54 37.84 -12.26 -7.04
N ALA A 55 37.32 -13.41 -6.54
CA ALA A 55 36.95 -14.51 -7.42
C ALA A 55 35.75 -14.17 -8.32
N ALA A 56 34.76 -13.43 -7.81
CA ALA A 56 33.63 -12.98 -8.61
C ALA A 56 34.07 -12.05 -9.75
N VAL A 57 34.93 -11.07 -9.45
CA VAL A 57 35.49 -10.12 -10.43
C VAL A 57 36.28 -10.86 -11.52
N ALA A 58 37.09 -11.85 -11.15
CA ALA A 58 37.83 -12.66 -12.13
C ALA A 58 36.88 -13.37 -13.11
N ILE A 59 35.80 -13.97 -12.60
CA ILE A 59 34.80 -14.63 -13.44
C ILE A 59 34.08 -13.61 -14.34
N TYR A 60 33.71 -12.44 -13.83
CA TYR A 60 33.10 -11.40 -14.64
C TYR A 60 34.00 -10.90 -15.77
N GLN A 61 35.31 -10.74 -15.52
CA GLN A 61 36.29 -10.37 -16.55
C GLN A 61 36.39 -11.45 -17.63
N GLU A 62 36.41 -12.73 -17.26
CA GLU A 62 36.36 -13.85 -18.21
C GLU A 62 35.08 -13.85 -19.05
N VAL A 63 33.92 -13.58 -18.42
CA VAL A 63 32.63 -13.48 -19.11
C VAL A 63 32.65 -12.31 -20.11
N LEU A 64 33.13 -11.14 -19.72
CA LEU A 64 33.23 -9.98 -20.61
C LEU A 64 34.21 -10.23 -21.77
N ALA A 65 35.31 -10.93 -21.53
CA ALA A 65 36.29 -11.28 -22.56
C ALA A 65 35.77 -12.31 -23.57
N SER A 66 34.93 -13.25 -23.13
CA SER A 66 34.45 -14.38 -23.96
C SER A 66 33.10 -14.13 -24.62
N ALA A 67 32.15 -13.54 -23.90
CA ALA A 67 30.79 -13.26 -24.37
C ALA A 67 30.64 -11.85 -24.94
N GLY A 68 31.63 -10.98 -24.69
CA GLY A 68 31.57 -9.56 -24.98
C GLY A 68 30.66 -8.80 -24.02
N ALA A 69 30.72 -7.47 -24.14
CA ALA A 69 29.78 -6.55 -23.51
C ALA A 69 28.40 -6.65 -24.17
N ARG A 70 27.62 -7.68 -23.83
CA ARG A 70 26.22 -7.78 -24.26
C ARG A 70 25.31 -7.03 -23.29
N PRO A 71 24.17 -6.49 -23.75
CA PRO A 71 23.23 -5.75 -22.88
C PRO A 71 22.76 -6.55 -21.66
N ASP A 72 22.41 -7.82 -21.85
CA ASP A 72 21.96 -8.74 -20.80
C ASP A 72 23.05 -9.05 -19.77
N VAL A 73 24.31 -9.15 -20.21
CA VAL A 73 25.46 -9.38 -19.34
C VAL A 73 25.78 -8.14 -18.51
N LEU A 74 25.87 -6.96 -19.13
CA LEU A 74 26.21 -5.72 -18.42
C LEU A 74 25.13 -5.32 -17.42
N VAL A 75 23.85 -5.47 -17.75
CA VAL A 75 22.76 -5.15 -16.81
C VAL A 75 22.75 -6.09 -15.61
N ALA A 76 22.98 -7.39 -15.83
CA ALA A 76 23.01 -8.39 -14.76
C ALA A 76 24.21 -8.18 -13.82
N LEU A 77 25.42 -8.04 -14.38
CA LEU A 77 26.64 -7.80 -13.62
C LEU A 77 26.56 -6.48 -12.82
N SER A 78 26.16 -5.38 -13.47
CA SER A 78 26.03 -4.08 -12.80
C SER A 78 24.98 -4.11 -11.68
N GLY A 79 23.89 -4.84 -11.89
CA GLY A 79 22.92 -5.14 -10.84
C GLY A 79 23.61 -5.86 -9.68
N GLU A 80 24.13 -7.07 -9.89
CA GLU A 80 24.68 -7.94 -8.85
C GLU A 80 25.74 -7.27 -7.97
N LEU A 81 26.64 -6.47 -8.55
CA LEU A 81 27.64 -5.70 -7.82
C LEU A 81 27.02 -4.54 -7.03
N GLY A 82 26.07 -3.82 -7.65
CA GLY A 82 25.34 -2.72 -7.00
C GLY A 82 24.57 -3.19 -5.77
N GLN A 83 23.83 -4.30 -5.88
CA GLN A 83 23.03 -4.88 -4.78
C GLN A 83 23.86 -5.30 -3.56
N ARG A 84 25.18 -5.43 -3.71
CA ARG A 84 26.09 -5.81 -2.62
C ARG A 84 27.04 -4.68 -2.21
N GLY A 85 26.82 -3.47 -2.72
CA GLY A 85 27.61 -2.28 -2.39
C GLY A 85 28.99 -2.24 -3.04
N HIS A 86 29.29 -3.13 -3.99
CA HIS A 86 30.56 -3.20 -4.72
C HIS A 86 30.60 -2.17 -5.87
N VAL A 87 30.39 -0.90 -5.53
CA VAL A 87 30.17 0.20 -6.49
C VAL A 87 31.43 0.59 -7.26
N ARG A 88 32.63 0.35 -6.69
CA ARG A 88 33.91 0.62 -7.35
C ARG A 88 34.15 -0.38 -8.47
N GLU A 89 33.98 -1.66 -8.17
CA GLU A 89 34.13 -2.77 -9.11
C GLU A 89 33.07 -2.71 -10.20
N LEU A 90 31.85 -2.27 -9.87
CA LEU A 90 30.81 -1.96 -10.86
C LEU A 90 31.31 -0.95 -11.89
N ILE A 91 31.85 0.20 -11.44
CA ILE A 91 32.34 1.23 -12.36
C ILE A 91 33.48 0.69 -13.22
N GLU A 92 34.47 0.04 -12.62
CA GLU A 92 35.66 -0.47 -13.31
C GLU A 92 35.31 -1.50 -14.41
N LEU A 93 34.35 -2.37 -14.14
CA LEU A 93 33.96 -3.43 -15.09
C LEU A 93 32.94 -2.98 -16.13
N VAL A 94 32.07 -2.02 -15.81
CA VAL A 94 30.92 -1.68 -16.66
C VAL A 94 31.18 -0.42 -17.48
N ALA A 95 31.80 0.61 -16.90
CA ALA A 95 31.99 1.90 -17.57
C ALA A 95 32.78 1.82 -18.89
N PRO A 96 33.89 1.04 -19.01
CA PRO A 96 34.65 0.95 -20.26
C PRO A 96 33.89 0.34 -21.43
N HIS A 97 32.77 -0.32 -21.14
CA HIS A 97 32.00 -1.09 -22.11
C HIS A 97 30.61 -0.53 -22.36
N TYR A 98 30.16 0.43 -21.54
CA TYR A 98 28.80 0.95 -21.64
C TYR A 98 28.62 1.85 -22.87
N ASP A 99 27.47 1.67 -23.51
CA ASP A 99 26.99 2.42 -24.66
C ASP A 99 25.47 2.46 -24.48
N ALA A 100 24.91 3.66 -24.35
CA ALA A 100 23.51 3.82 -23.97
C ALA A 100 22.53 3.36 -25.06
N GLN A 101 22.90 3.47 -26.34
CA GLN A 101 22.09 3.04 -27.47
C GLN A 101 22.08 1.52 -27.60
N ARG A 102 23.22 0.87 -27.30
CA ARG A 102 23.36 -0.58 -27.38
C ARG A 102 22.87 -1.32 -26.14
N HIS A 103 23.22 -0.83 -24.95
CA HIS A 103 23.02 -1.55 -23.68
C HIS A 103 21.78 -1.07 -22.92
N GLY A 104 21.20 0.05 -23.34
CA GLY A 104 19.97 0.58 -22.79
C GLY A 104 20.16 1.35 -21.47
N PRO A 105 19.07 1.94 -20.97
CA PRO A 105 19.11 2.87 -19.84
C PRO A 105 19.35 2.19 -18.49
N ALA A 106 18.97 0.93 -18.31
CA ALA A 106 19.08 0.24 -17.02
C ALA A 106 20.53 0.13 -16.54
N THR A 107 21.45 -0.31 -17.40
CA THR A 107 22.89 -0.36 -17.10
C THR A 107 23.46 1.03 -16.83
N GLY A 108 23.01 2.05 -17.58
CA GLY A 108 23.43 3.44 -17.36
C GLY A 108 22.95 4.01 -16.03
N ILE A 109 21.73 3.67 -15.61
CA ILE A 109 21.20 4.07 -14.31
C ILE A 109 22.02 3.43 -13.17
N ASN A 110 22.39 2.15 -13.29
CA ASN A 110 23.25 1.48 -12.29
C ASN A 110 24.63 2.17 -12.17
N LEU A 111 25.23 2.52 -13.32
CA LEU A 111 26.49 3.29 -13.36
C LEU A 111 26.33 4.70 -12.76
N LEU A 112 25.23 5.39 -13.07
CA LEU A 112 24.94 6.72 -12.55
C LEU A 112 24.81 6.71 -11.03
N GLN A 113 24.10 5.72 -10.48
CA GLN A 113 24.01 5.52 -9.04
C GLN A 113 25.38 5.27 -8.41
N ALA A 114 26.21 4.41 -9.04
CA ALA A 114 27.57 4.14 -8.55
C ALA A 114 28.46 5.39 -8.55
N TYR A 115 28.41 6.20 -9.62
CA TYR A 115 29.15 7.47 -9.66
C TYR A 115 28.72 8.43 -8.56
N LEU A 116 27.42 8.58 -8.32
CA LEU A 116 26.90 9.41 -7.24
C LEU A 116 27.34 8.90 -5.87
N ALA A 117 27.33 7.59 -5.65
CA ALA A 117 27.78 7.01 -4.39
C ALA A 117 29.26 7.25 -4.09
N LEU A 118 30.10 7.26 -5.12
CA LEU A 118 31.52 7.63 -4.98
C LEU A 118 31.79 9.13 -5.14
N ARG A 119 30.74 9.96 -5.24
CA ARG A 119 30.82 11.42 -5.42
C ARG A 119 31.62 11.81 -6.67
N LEU A 120 31.57 10.99 -7.70
CA LEU A 120 32.16 11.23 -9.01
C LEU A 120 31.17 12.07 -9.83
N ILE A 121 31.15 13.37 -9.57
CA ILE A 121 30.15 14.31 -10.11
C ILE A 121 30.27 14.47 -11.63
N GLU A 122 31.47 14.66 -12.16
CA GLU A 122 31.67 14.88 -13.60
C GLU A 122 31.26 13.66 -14.45
N PRO A 123 31.66 12.42 -14.11
CA PRO A 123 31.15 11.23 -14.80
C PRO A 123 29.64 11.03 -14.66
N ALA A 124 29.07 11.36 -13.48
CA ALA A 124 27.63 11.27 -13.25
C ALA A 124 26.85 12.24 -14.15
N GLN A 125 27.29 13.50 -14.25
CA GLN A 125 26.66 14.49 -15.11
C GLN A 125 26.75 14.09 -16.58
N HIS A 126 27.92 13.66 -17.04
CA HIS A 126 28.11 13.22 -18.42
C HIS A 126 27.19 12.04 -18.78
N LEU A 127 27.09 11.05 -17.90
CA LEU A 127 26.20 9.90 -18.10
C LEU A 127 24.73 10.28 -18.04
N LEU A 128 24.35 11.22 -17.19
CA LEU A 128 22.99 11.74 -17.10
C LEU A 128 22.58 12.43 -18.41
N ASP A 129 23.45 13.25 -19.00
CA ASP A 129 23.21 13.92 -20.28
C ASP A 129 23.01 12.88 -21.41
N ILE A 130 23.84 11.82 -21.43
CA ILE A 130 23.69 10.70 -22.37
C ILE A 130 22.32 10.02 -22.18
N LEU A 131 21.88 9.78 -20.95
CA LEU A 131 20.59 9.13 -20.68
C LEU A 131 19.40 10.01 -21.08
N PHE A 132 19.45 11.33 -20.86
CA PHE A 132 18.44 12.27 -21.36
C PHE A 132 18.38 12.27 -22.89
N SER A 133 19.52 12.16 -23.57
CA SER A 133 19.58 12.12 -25.03
C SER A 133 18.89 10.90 -25.67
N LEU A 134 18.58 9.86 -24.88
CA LEU A 134 17.79 8.72 -25.33
C LEU A 134 16.31 9.07 -25.60
N GLY A 135 15.83 10.21 -25.08
CA GLY A 135 14.47 10.70 -25.34
C GLY A 135 13.37 9.73 -24.92
N LYS A 136 13.53 9.11 -23.74
CA LYS A 136 12.59 8.12 -23.17
C LYS A 136 11.66 8.78 -22.14
N PRO A 137 10.39 9.08 -22.48
CA PRO A 137 9.47 9.79 -21.57
C PRO A 137 9.29 9.09 -20.22
N GLU A 138 9.28 7.76 -20.21
CA GLU A 138 9.14 6.95 -19.01
C GLU A 138 10.32 7.07 -18.02
N LEU A 139 11.44 7.67 -18.43
CA LEU A 139 12.62 7.86 -17.59
C LEU A 139 12.78 9.31 -17.12
N GLU A 140 12.07 10.27 -17.69
CA GLU A 140 12.31 11.70 -17.46
C GLU A 140 12.25 12.08 -15.99
N GLU A 141 11.19 11.70 -15.28
CA GLU A 141 11.03 11.99 -13.85
C GLU A 141 12.21 11.45 -13.02
N ARG A 142 12.64 10.22 -13.32
CA ARG A 142 13.77 9.59 -12.63
C ARG A 142 15.09 10.29 -12.94
N LEU A 143 15.32 10.70 -14.18
CA LEU A 143 16.51 11.43 -14.60
C LEU A 143 16.56 12.85 -14.02
N PHE A 144 15.41 13.53 -13.91
CA PHE A 144 15.32 14.82 -13.19
C PHE A 144 15.67 14.66 -11.70
N GLY A 145 15.25 13.56 -11.06
CA GLY A 145 15.69 13.24 -9.70
C GLY A 145 17.21 13.17 -9.55
N PHE A 146 17.90 12.54 -10.52
CA PHE A 146 19.37 12.51 -10.55
C PHE A 146 19.99 13.88 -10.83
N SER A 147 19.38 14.68 -11.71
CA SER A 147 19.82 16.06 -11.98
C SER A 147 19.81 16.91 -10.71
N ASN A 148 18.76 16.79 -9.90
CA ASN A 148 18.65 17.49 -8.62
C ASN A 148 19.74 17.00 -7.64
N ALA A 149 19.94 15.69 -7.52
CA ALA A 149 20.97 15.13 -6.65
C ALA A 149 22.39 15.61 -7.03
N ILE A 150 22.69 15.74 -8.32
CA ILE A 150 23.97 16.32 -8.79
C ILE A 150 24.07 17.80 -8.42
N GLY A 151 23.02 18.59 -8.67
CA GLY A 151 23.00 20.01 -8.32
C GLY A 151 23.22 20.26 -6.82
N GLU A 152 22.59 19.45 -5.97
CA GLU A 152 22.76 19.52 -4.52
C GLU A 152 24.18 19.12 -4.08
N LEU A 153 24.77 18.09 -4.70
CA LEU A 153 26.17 17.73 -4.43
C LEU A 153 27.14 18.84 -4.83
N MET A 154 26.92 19.49 -5.97
CA MET A 154 27.71 20.64 -6.41
C MET A 154 27.56 21.85 -5.47
N ALA A 155 26.40 21.98 -4.82
CA ALA A 155 26.13 22.99 -3.81
C ALA A 155 26.71 22.65 -2.41
N GLY A 156 27.38 21.50 -2.26
CA GLY A 156 28.00 21.08 -1.00
C GLY A 156 27.07 20.32 -0.05
N HIS A 157 25.87 19.93 -0.49
CA HIS A 157 24.96 19.13 0.31
C HIS A 157 25.26 17.62 0.17
N GLU A 158 26.14 17.12 1.03
CA GLU A 158 26.66 15.74 0.96
C GLU A 158 25.58 14.65 1.11
N SER A 159 24.44 14.94 1.75
CA SER A 159 23.35 13.98 1.97
C SER A 159 22.51 13.68 0.73
N ALA A 160 22.72 14.42 -0.38
CA ALA A 160 21.85 14.35 -1.56
C ALA A 160 22.10 13.12 -2.46
N ALA A 161 23.26 12.48 -2.35
CA ALA A 161 23.58 11.33 -3.18
C ALA A 161 23.56 10.01 -2.40
N PRO A 162 23.09 8.93 -3.04
CA PRO A 162 22.95 7.63 -2.41
C PRO A 162 24.29 7.15 -1.85
N THR A 163 24.29 6.43 -0.73
CA THR A 163 25.48 5.73 -0.23
C THR A 163 25.60 4.33 -0.86
N PRO A 164 26.79 3.71 -0.87
CA PRO A 164 26.94 2.32 -1.31
C PRO A 164 25.98 1.34 -0.60
N GLU A 165 25.67 1.59 0.67
CA GLU A 165 24.72 0.81 1.47
C GLU A 165 23.25 1.02 1.02
N GLN A 166 22.92 2.23 0.56
CA GLN A 166 21.61 2.53 -0.03
C GLN A 166 21.46 1.91 -1.43
N ILE A 167 22.55 1.76 -2.17
CA ILE A 167 22.57 1.03 -3.46
C ILE A 167 22.44 -0.48 -3.21
N ALA A 168 23.11 -1.01 -2.19
CA ALA A 168 22.99 -2.42 -1.81
C ALA A 168 21.55 -2.78 -1.40
N SER A 169 20.89 -1.90 -0.65
CA SER A 169 19.49 -2.10 -0.22
C SER A 169 18.44 -1.84 -1.29
N SER A 170 18.80 -1.25 -2.44
CA SER A 170 17.89 -1.05 -3.59
C SER A 170 17.92 -2.19 -4.61
N GLY A 171 18.61 -3.29 -4.29
CA GLY A 171 18.71 -4.53 -5.05
C GLY A 171 17.57 -5.53 -4.87
N GLU A 172 16.87 -5.47 -3.74
CA GLU A 172 15.45 -5.74 -3.82
C GLU A 172 14.92 -4.66 -4.72
N THR A 173 14.44 -5.01 -5.93
CA THR A 173 13.58 -4.11 -6.71
C THR A 173 12.73 -3.40 -5.67
N PRO A 174 12.79 -2.06 -5.50
CA PRO A 174 11.74 -1.44 -4.76
C PRO A 174 10.54 -1.84 -5.60
N VAL A 175 9.76 -2.81 -5.10
CA VAL A 175 8.33 -2.72 -5.28
C VAL A 175 8.13 -1.27 -4.94
N GLN A 176 7.86 -0.42 -5.95
CA GLN A 176 7.38 0.91 -5.67
C GLN A 176 6.36 0.63 -4.58
N ASN A 177 6.62 1.09 -3.36
CA ASN A 177 5.77 0.80 -2.22
C ASN A 177 4.55 1.68 -2.48
N LYS A 178 3.80 1.28 -3.51
CA LYS A 178 2.68 1.94 -4.07
C LYS A 178 1.64 1.69 -3.03
N VAL A 179 1.44 2.70 -2.20
CA VAL A 179 0.35 2.71 -1.25
C VAL A 179 -0.91 2.86 -2.08
N SER A 180 -1.78 1.88 -2.00
CA SER A 180 -3.14 1.94 -2.50
C SER A 180 -4.08 2.21 -1.34
N LEU A 181 -5.16 2.95 -1.59
CA LEU A 181 -6.20 3.19 -0.60
C LEU A 181 -7.37 2.27 -0.90
N ALA A 182 -7.66 1.36 0.02
CA ALA A 182 -8.89 0.56 -0.04
C ALA A 182 -10.04 1.37 0.58
N SER A 183 -11.07 1.61 -0.21
CA SER A 183 -12.30 2.29 0.24
C SER A 183 -13.33 1.28 0.75
N ILE A 184 -13.71 1.43 2.02
CA ILE A 184 -14.73 0.63 2.69
C ILE A 184 -16.00 1.47 2.76
N SER A 185 -16.97 1.14 1.91
CA SER A 185 -18.17 1.96 1.67
C SER A 185 -19.39 1.56 2.50
N LYS A 186 -19.31 0.44 3.22
CA LYS A 186 -20.36 -0.08 4.10
C LYS A 186 -19.73 -0.41 5.46
N PRO A 187 -20.51 -0.41 6.56
CA PRO A 187 -20.02 -0.91 7.84
C PRO A 187 -19.40 -2.30 7.68
N VAL A 188 -18.20 -2.50 8.27
CA VAL A 188 -17.39 -3.68 7.96
C VAL A 188 -18.04 -5.01 8.37
N TRP A 189 -18.92 -4.99 9.38
CA TRP A 189 -19.71 -6.15 9.80
C TRP A 189 -20.79 -6.55 8.81
N PHE A 190 -21.17 -5.67 7.88
CA PHE A 190 -22.23 -5.97 6.90
C PHE A 190 -21.72 -6.84 5.75
N TYR A 191 -20.41 -6.82 5.45
CA TYR A 191 -19.84 -7.67 4.41
C TYR A 191 -19.86 -9.15 4.81
N GLY A 192 -20.59 -9.97 4.07
CA GLY A 192 -20.94 -11.36 4.39
C GLY A 192 -22.36 -11.55 4.92
N LEU A 193 -23.09 -10.46 5.21
CA LEU A 193 -24.47 -10.49 5.72
C LEU A 193 -25.48 -9.89 4.71
N GLU A 194 -25.03 -9.48 3.52
CA GLU A 194 -25.83 -8.67 2.60
C GLU A 194 -27.09 -9.37 2.13
N GLU A 195 -27.00 -10.67 1.83
CA GLU A 195 -28.14 -11.47 1.35
C GLU A 195 -29.08 -11.85 2.49
N ALA A 196 -28.54 -12.10 3.68
CA ALA A 196 -29.31 -12.61 4.81
C ALA A 196 -30.00 -11.52 5.62
N ALA A 197 -29.48 -10.28 5.59
CA ALA A 197 -30.04 -9.16 6.34
C ALA A 197 -29.93 -7.80 5.61
N PRO A 198 -30.39 -7.68 4.34
CA PRO A 198 -30.24 -6.46 3.54
C PRO A 198 -30.86 -5.21 4.19
N GLN A 199 -31.88 -5.39 5.04
CA GLN A 199 -32.56 -4.33 5.78
C GLN A 199 -31.68 -3.60 6.81
N LEU A 200 -30.51 -4.15 7.17
CA LEU A 200 -29.61 -3.52 8.14
C LEU A 200 -28.93 -2.27 7.57
N LEU A 201 -28.73 -2.22 6.24
CA LEU A 201 -28.23 -1.00 5.62
C LEU A 201 -29.38 -0.01 5.39
N PRO A 202 -29.16 1.26 5.75
CA PRO A 202 -30.16 2.27 5.50
C PRO A 202 -30.24 2.63 4.02
N ARG A 203 -31.44 3.00 3.58
CA ARG A 203 -31.67 3.62 2.28
C ARG A 203 -31.47 5.12 2.42
N LYS A 204 -30.49 5.65 1.71
CA LYS A 204 -30.20 7.09 1.66
C LYS A 204 -31.03 7.74 0.58
N GLU A 205 -31.74 8.81 0.93
CA GLU A 205 -32.50 9.63 -0.02
C GLU A 205 -31.82 10.99 -0.23
N GLY A 206 -32.12 11.64 -1.35
CA GLY A 206 -31.57 12.96 -1.67
C GLY A 206 -30.09 12.93 -2.09
N LYS A 207 -29.37 14.00 -1.75
CA LYS A 207 -27.94 14.18 -2.07
C LYS A 207 -27.15 14.31 -0.77
N PRO A 208 -26.88 13.19 -0.07
CA PRO A 208 -26.10 13.23 1.17
C PRO A 208 -24.69 13.76 0.89
N ARG A 209 -24.11 14.44 1.89
CA ARG A 209 -22.72 14.91 1.84
C ARG A 209 -21.79 13.70 1.88
N ARG A 210 -20.88 13.60 0.91
CA ARG A 210 -19.91 12.50 0.83
C ARG A 210 -18.71 12.80 1.73
N VAL A 211 -18.41 11.89 2.65
CA VAL A 211 -17.33 12.08 3.62
C VAL A 211 -16.40 10.88 3.65
N ALA A 212 -15.10 11.11 3.50
CA ALA A 212 -14.11 10.06 3.71
C ALA A 212 -13.45 10.19 5.08
N PHE A 213 -13.34 9.07 5.80
CA PHE A 213 -12.57 8.94 7.02
C PHE A 213 -11.26 8.24 6.68
N ALA A 214 -10.17 9.00 6.63
CA ALA A 214 -8.85 8.48 6.30
C ALA A 214 -8.21 7.77 7.49
N GLN A 215 -7.41 6.74 7.22
CA GLN A 215 -6.67 6.00 8.24
C GLN A 215 -5.90 6.92 9.19
N CYS A 216 -6.00 6.65 10.49
CA CYS A 216 -5.25 7.38 11.48
C CYS A 216 -3.74 7.17 11.25
N THR A 217 -3.01 8.27 11.32
CA THR A 217 -1.56 8.31 11.10
C THR A 217 -0.83 8.19 12.43
N LEU A 218 0.44 7.80 12.39
CA LEU A 218 1.33 7.69 13.55
C LEU A 218 2.55 8.60 13.33
N PRO A 219 2.41 9.94 13.50
CA PRO A 219 3.48 10.85 13.17
C PRO A 219 4.77 10.60 13.97
N GLY A 220 5.88 10.46 13.24
CA GLY A 220 7.20 10.21 13.83
C GLY A 220 7.53 8.74 14.08
N LEU A 221 6.71 7.81 13.60
CA LEU A 221 6.99 6.37 13.64
C LEU A 221 8.21 6.03 12.76
N GLN A 222 9.35 5.74 13.38
CA GLN A 222 10.62 5.49 12.67
C GLN A 222 10.66 4.08 12.05
N ASP A 223 10.14 3.07 12.73
CA ASP A 223 10.16 1.66 12.36
C ASP A 223 8.91 1.23 11.55
N PHE A 224 8.26 2.18 10.86
CA PHE A 224 6.97 1.93 10.21
C PHE A 224 7.02 0.79 9.18
N ALA A 225 8.13 0.64 8.44
CA ALA A 225 8.29 -0.41 7.45
C ALA A 225 8.35 -1.80 8.09
N ASP A 226 9.21 -1.98 9.09
CA ASP A 226 9.37 -3.23 9.83
C ASP A 226 8.08 -3.61 10.58
N ARG A 227 7.41 -2.62 11.16
CA ARG A 227 6.15 -2.81 11.87
C ARG A 227 5.00 -3.16 10.93
N SER A 228 4.98 -2.58 9.73
CA SER A 228 4.02 -2.93 8.67
C SER A 228 4.24 -4.35 8.13
N ALA A 229 5.43 -4.94 8.30
CA ALA A 229 5.73 -6.31 7.87
C ALA A 229 5.22 -7.39 8.84
N ARG A 230 4.75 -7.00 10.03
CA ARG A 230 4.30 -7.93 11.08
C ARG A 230 2.77 -7.98 11.14
N PRO A 231 2.17 -9.03 11.73
CA PRO A 231 0.76 -9.03 12.06
C PRO A 231 0.38 -7.81 12.90
N GLU A 232 -0.87 -7.40 12.81
CA GLU A 232 -1.32 -6.19 13.49
C GLU A 232 -1.14 -6.20 15.02
N ASP A 233 -0.59 -5.11 15.55
CA ASP A 233 -0.65 -4.80 16.97
C ASP A 233 -1.85 -3.89 17.30
N ASP A 234 -2.07 -3.67 18.60
CA ASP A 234 -3.24 -2.94 19.09
C ASP A 234 -3.29 -1.48 18.63
N THR A 235 -2.16 -0.80 18.50
CA THR A 235 -2.12 0.60 18.06
C THR A 235 -2.38 0.71 16.55
N GLY A 236 -1.77 -0.14 15.74
CA GLY A 236 -2.04 -0.20 14.30
C GLY A 236 -3.50 -0.58 14.04
N ARG A 237 -4.03 -1.55 14.79
CA ARG A 237 -5.42 -1.97 14.72
C ARG A 237 -6.38 -0.83 15.11
N PHE A 238 -6.07 -0.10 16.18
CA PHE A 238 -6.81 1.11 16.55
C PHE A 238 -6.83 2.13 15.41
N CYS A 239 -5.68 2.40 14.77
CA CYS A 239 -5.57 3.39 13.71
C CYS A 239 -6.42 3.08 12.47
N ARG A 240 -6.71 1.80 12.23
CA ARG A 240 -7.62 1.33 11.16
C ARG A 240 -9.07 1.22 11.62
N GLY A 241 -9.29 0.87 12.89
CA GLY A 241 -10.62 0.80 13.49
C GLY A 241 -11.28 2.17 13.66
N LEU A 242 -10.49 3.20 13.97
CA LEU A 242 -10.98 4.56 14.23
C LEU A 242 -11.77 5.16 13.05
N PRO A 243 -11.25 5.19 11.80
CA PRO A 243 -12.03 5.69 10.67
C PRO A 243 -13.27 4.82 10.38
N LEU A 244 -13.20 3.51 10.64
CA LEU A 244 -14.36 2.63 10.49
C LEU A 244 -15.47 2.95 11.49
N TRP A 245 -15.12 3.30 12.72
CA TRP A 245 -16.11 3.67 13.75
C TRP A 245 -16.84 4.96 13.37
N PHE A 246 -16.10 5.96 12.86
CA PHE A 246 -16.72 7.17 12.34
C PHE A 246 -17.53 6.91 11.08
N ALA A 247 -17.03 6.10 10.14
CA ALA A 247 -17.78 5.75 8.94
C ALA A 247 -19.08 5.00 9.29
N GLU A 248 -19.04 4.06 10.24
CA GLU A 248 -20.23 3.37 10.75
C GLU A 248 -21.24 4.35 11.37
N THR A 249 -20.74 5.27 12.20
CA THR A 249 -21.57 6.31 12.82
C THR A 249 -22.31 7.14 11.77
N PHE A 250 -21.61 7.54 10.72
CA PHE A 250 -22.17 8.38 9.66
C PHE A 250 -23.00 7.56 8.65
N ALA A 251 -22.81 6.24 8.59
CA ALA A 251 -23.64 5.37 7.79
C ALA A 251 -25.08 5.39 8.33
N ALA A 252 -25.24 5.55 9.65
CA ALA A 252 -26.53 5.72 10.30
C ALA A 252 -27.04 7.19 10.35
N ALA A 253 -26.36 8.15 9.71
CA ALA A 253 -26.77 9.55 9.67
C ALA A 253 -27.69 9.86 8.49
N ALA A 254 -28.67 10.75 8.61
CA ALA A 254 -29.55 11.12 7.49
C ALA A 254 -28.82 11.90 6.37
N GLY A 255 -27.83 12.73 6.72
CA GLY A 255 -27.22 13.70 5.80
C GLY A 255 -25.90 13.27 5.13
N TYR A 256 -25.42 12.05 5.36
CA TYR A 256 -24.05 11.65 4.98
C TYR A 256 -23.97 10.31 4.25
N ASP A 257 -23.00 10.24 3.33
CA ASP A 257 -22.57 9.04 2.61
C ASP A 257 -21.08 8.80 2.91
N PRO A 258 -20.75 8.00 3.94
CA PRO A 258 -19.38 7.86 4.39
C PRO A 258 -18.62 6.72 3.72
N ILE A 259 -17.32 6.92 3.56
CA ILE A 259 -16.36 5.85 3.29
C ILE A 259 -15.23 5.88 4.33
N ALA A 260 -14.66 4.73 4.66
CA ALA A 260 -13.36 4.67 5.33
C ALA A 260 -12.27 4.34 4.30
N ALA A 261 -11.14 5.04 4.34
CA ALA A 261 -10.01 4.81 3.44
C ALA A 261 -8.81 4.28 4.24
N VAL A 262 -8.33 3.08 3.89
CA VAL A 262 -7.21 2.41 4.57
C VAL A 262 -6.07 2.11 3.61
N GLY A 263 -4.83 2.32 4.06
CA GLY A 263 -3.64 2.17 3.24
C GLY A 263 -3.13 0.74 3.18
N LEU A 264 -2.88 0.26 1.97
CA LEU A 264 -2.28 -1.05 1.69
C LEU A 264 -1.04 -0.86 0.82
N SER A 265 0.04 -1.54 1.16
CA SER A 265 1.23 -1.59 0.32
C SER A 265 1.04 -2.59 -0.83
N SER A 266 1.90 -2.48 -1.83
CA SER A 266 2.03 -3.46 -2.92
C SER A 266 2.44 -4.87 -2.45
N ARG A 267 2.94 -5.02 -1.21
CA ARG A 267 3.17 -6.30 -0.54
C ARG A 267 1.91 -6.89 0.11
N GLN A 268 0.73 -6.30 -0.10
CA GLN A 268 -0.52 -6.69 0.56
C GLN A 268 -0.41 -6.61 2.09
N HIS A 269 0.36 -5.66 2.59
CA HIS A 269 0.43 -5.36 4.02
C HIS A 269 -0.30 -4.04 4.29
N TYR A 270 -0.73 -3.83 5.52
CA TYR A 270 -1.16 -2.50 5.91
C TYR A 270 -0.02 -1.50 5.81
N PHE A 271 -0.30 -0.32 5.29
CA PHE A 271 0.63 0.80 5.34
C PHE A 271 0.40 1.60 6.62
N LEU A 272 1.44 1.74 7.44
CA LEU A 272 1.45 2.64 8.59
C LEU A 272 1.99 4.01 8.16
N PHE A 273 1.16 5.05 8.24
CA PHE A 273 1.53 6.40 7.81
C PHE A 273 2.36 7.11 8.89
N PRO A 274 3.67 7.37 8.66
CA PRO A 274 4.55 8.00 9.66
C PRO A 274 4.47 9.52 9.66
N ALA A 275 3.65 10.10 8.78
CA ALA A 275 3.41 11.52 8.63
C ALA A 275 1.91 11.79 8.58
N GLU A 276 1.50 13.00 8.94
CA GLU A 276 0.11 13.44 8.82
C GLU A 276 -0.30 13.54 7.35
N TRP A 277 -1.60 13.37 7.08
CA TRP A 277 -2.17 13.58 5.75
C TRP A 277 -1.96 15.03 5.29
N THR A 278 -1.51 15.20 4.06
CA THR A 278 -1.35 16.51 3.41
C THR A 278 -2.55 16.84 2.51
N ALA A 279 -2.64 18.10 2.08
CA ALA A 279 -3.65 18.52 1.10
C ALA A 279 -3.52 17.75 -0.24
N ASP A 280 -2.30 17.36 -0.62
CA ASP A 280 -2.07 16.58 -1.84
C ASP A 280 -2.57 15.14 -1.70
N ASN A 281 -2.34 14.49 -0.55
CA ASN A 281 -2.91 13.15 -0.30
C ASN A 281 -4.46 13.18 -0.28
N ILE A 282 -5.04 14.27 0.22
CA ILE A 282 -6.50 14.48 0.19
C ILE A 282 -7.00 14.66 -1.25
N ARG A 283 -6.23 15.34 -2.11
CA ARG A 283 -6.55 15.49 -3.54
C ARG A 283 -6.53 14.14 -4.24
N GLU A 284 -5.49 13.34 -4.04
CA GLU A 284 -5.38 11.98 -4.59
C GLU A 284 -6.55 11.07 -4.14
N LEU A 285 -6.92 11.13 -2.86
CA LEU A 285 -8.07 10.38 -2.35
C LEU A 285 -9.39 10.83 -3.01
N ASN A 286 -9.56 12.13 -3.25
CA ASN A 286 -10.75 12.64 -3.94
C ASN A 286 -10.76 12.24 -5.43
N GLU A 287 -9.63 12.30 -6.12
CA GLU A 287 -9.51 11.93 -7.54
C GLU A 287 -9.80 10.44 -7.78
N THR A 288 -9.46 9.60 -6.80
CA THR A 288 -9.74 8.16 -6.83
C THR A 288 -11.16 7.79 -6.37
N SER A 289 -11.95 8.77 -5.94
CA SER A 289 -13.35 8.61 -5.52
C SER A 289 -14.29 8.99 -6.67
N PRO A 290 -14.94 8.02 -7.37
CA PRO A 290 -15.64 8.27 -8.64
C PRO A 290 -16.74 9.35 -8.60
N ALA A 291 -17.30 9.60 -7.43
CA ALA A 291 -18.40 10.53 -7.24
C ALA A 291 -18.01 11.80 -6.47
N GLY A 292 -16.71 12.00 -6.25
CA GLY A 292 -16.15 13.11 -5.47
C GLY A 292 -16.42 12.99 -3.96
N LEU A 293 -15.75 13.83 -3.19
CA LEU A 293 -15.90 13.97 -1.75
C LEU A 293 -16.24 15.43 -1.41
N ASP A 294 -17.14 15.64 -0.46
CA ASP A 294 -17.39 16.97 0.10
C ASP A 294 -16.41 17.26 1.25
N TYR A 295 -16.17 16.24 2.08
CA TYR A 295 -15.25 16.30 3.22
C TYR A 295 -14.28 15.13 3.29
N VAL A 296 -13.08 15.41 3.78
CA VAL A 296 -12.15 14.37 4.26
C VAL A 296 -11.83 14.64 5.72
N VAL A 297 -11.94 13.61 6.54
CA VAL A 297 -11.60 13.63 7.96
C VAL A 297 -10.33 12.83 8.14
N THR A 298 -9.27 13.49 8.61
CA THR A 298 -7.97 12.87 8.86
C THR A 298 -7.71 12.83 10.35
N SER A 299 -6.93 11.84 10.80
CA SER A 299 -6.54 11.75 12.21
C SER A 299 -5.07 11.38 12.37
N SER A 300 -4.49 11.80 13.47
CA SER A 300 -3.14 11.43 13.89
C SER A 300 -3.13 11.06 15.37
N LEU A 301 -2.44 9.98 15.69
CA LEU A 301 -2.30 9.47 17.04
C LEU A 301 -0.81 9.53 17.44
N ARG A 302 -0.54 10.20 18.55
CA ARG A 302 0.76 10.13 19.23
C ARG A 302 0.57 9.30 20.49
N ASN A 303 1.55 8.46 20.81
CA ASN A 303 1.59 7.73 22.07
C ASN A 303 2.96 7.98 22.73
N ARG A 304 2.96 8.44 23.98
CA ARG A 304 4.16 8.52 24.81
C ARG A 304 3.86 7.91 26.18
N ASN A 305 4.39 6.71 26.45
CA ASN A 305 4.24 6.01 27.73
C ASN A 305 2.78 5.82 28.15
N ASP A 306 1.95 5.26 27.26
CA ASP A 306 0.50 5.05 27.44
C ASP A 306 -0.30 6.34 27.62
N ASP A 307 0.28 7.47 27.22
CA ASP A 307 -0.41 8.73 27.10
C ASP A 307 -0.67 9.00 25.62
N PHE A 308 -1.94 8.87 25.23
CA PHE A 308 -2.38 8.93 23.86
C PHE A 308 -2.95 10.31 23.56
N GLU A 309 -2.45 10.96 22.52
CA GLU A 309 -2.95 12.22 21.99
C GLU A 309 -3.48 12.00 20.57
N LEU A 310 -4.78 12.18 20.40
CA LEU A 310 -5.46 12.09 19.11
C LEU A 310 -5.77 13.50 18.61
N THR A 311 -5.36 13.79 17.39
CA THR A 311 -5.80 14.97 16.65
C THR A 311 -6.65 14.54 15.46
N LEU A 312 -7.80 15.18 15.25
CA LEU A 312 -8.70 14.97 14.12
C LEU A 312 -8.90 16.30 13.38
N ARG A 313 -8.82 16.28 12.06
CA ARG A 313 -8.99 17.45 11.20
C ARG A 313 -10.06 17.18 10.15
N ILE A 314 -10.91 18.18 9.92
CA ILE A 314 -11.95 18.14 8.90
C ILE A 314 -11.52 19.06 7.77
N TRP A 315 -11.51 18.54 6.54
CA TRP A 315 -11.13 19.25 5.34
C TRP A 315 -12.33 19.42 4.41
N GLU A 316 -12.57 20.64 3.93
CA GLU A 316 -13.46 20.88 2.80
C GLU A 316 -12.69 20.60 1.50
N VAL A 317 -13.15 19.61 0.74
CA VAL A 317 -12.44 19.16 -0.47
C VAL A 317 -12.51 20.20 -1.59
N LYS A 318 -13.64 20.90 -1.73
CA LYS A 318 -13.83 21.93 -2.78
C LYS A 318 -12.74 23.02 -2.78
N LYS A 319 -12.21 23.35 -1.61
CA LYS A 319 -11.17 24.39 -1.44
C LYS A 319 -9.85 23.83 -0.90
N PHE A 320 -9.78 22.51 -0.67
CA PHE A 320 -8.66 21.83 0.01
C PHE A 320 -8.19 22.57 1.27
N ARG A 321 -9.14 23.00 2.10
CA ARG A 321 -8.85 23.76 3.33
C ARG A 321 -9.31 23.00 4.56
N GLU A 322 -8.51 23.10 5.61
CA GLU A 322 -8.93 22.68 6.93
C GLU A 322 -10.06 23.61 7.44
N LEU A 323 -11.17 23.01 7.88
CA LEU A 323 -12.29 23.71 8.50
C LEU A 323 -12.17 23.75 10.02
N LYS A 324 -11.72 22.64 10.61
CA LYS A 324 -11.69 22.47 12.06
C LYS A 324 -10.72 21.37 12.47
N GLN A 325 -10.02 21.64 13.57
CA GLN A 325 -9.24 20.65 14.32
C GLN A 325 -9.91 20.36 15.67
N PHE A 326 -9.90 19.09 16.06
CA PHE A 326 -10.24 18.58 17.39
C PHE A 326 -9.03 17.84 17.94
N SER A 327 -8.80 17.95 19.24
CA SER A 327 -7.76 17.19 19.93
C SER A 327 -8.30 16.63 21.23
N THR A 328 -7.90 15.42 21.57
CA THR A 328 -8.17 14.83 22.88
C THR A 328 -7.00 13.98 23.33
N ARG A 329 -6.89 13.78 24.63
CA ARG A 329 -5.80 13.04 25.26
C ARG A 329 -6.33 12.10 26.32
N TRP A 330 -5.84 10.86 26.35
CA TRP A 330 -6.28 9.86 27.31
C TRP A 330 -5.15 8.92 27.74
N THR A 331 -5.37 8.25 28.86
CA THR A 331 -4.61 7.08 29.30
C THR A 331 -5.50 5.84 29.22
N PRO A 332 -4.97 4.60 29.36
CA PRO A 332 -5.80 3.39 29.34
C PRO A 332 -6.96 3.41 30.34
N ILE A 333 -6.84 4.14 31.45
CA ILE A 333 -7.85 4.20 32.51
C ILE A 333 -9.10 4.99 32.07
N ASN A 334 -8.93 6.06 31.30
CA ASN A 334 -10.02 6.96 30.92
C ASN A 334 -10.33 6.99 29.42
N ALA A 335 -9.77 6.04 28.66
CA ALA A 335 -9.88 5.95 27.21
C ALA A 335 -11.34 6.00 26.74
N ASP A 336 -12.20 5.11 27.25
CA ASP A 336 -13.58 4.98 26.79
C ASP A 336 -14.42 6.24 27.06
N ALA A 337 -14.32 6.81 28.27
CA ALA A 337 -15.01 8.04 28.62
C ALA A 337 -14.58 9.22 27.72
N THR A 338 -13.27 9.32 27.48
CA THR A 338 -12.68 10.38 26.65
C THR A 338 -13.08 10.23 25.18
N LEU A 339 -13.02 9.01 24.63
CA LEU A 339 -13.41 8.70 23.27
C LEU A 339 -14.92 8.92 23.04
N ALA A 340 -15.76 8.56 24.01
CA ALA A 340 -17.21 8.80 23.95
C ALA A 340 -17.53 10.30 23.89
N GLN A 341 -16.88 11.11 24.73
CA GLN A 341 -17.04 12.57 24.72
C GLN A 341 -16.54 13.18 23.40
N PHE A 342 -15.37 12.75 22.93
CA PHE A 342 -14.81 13.20 21.66
C PHE A 342 -15.71 12.89 20.48
N HIS A 343 -16.28 11.68 20.43
CA HIS A 343 -17.24 11.27 19.41
C HIS A 343 -18.52 12.10 19.44
N ALA A 344 -19.06 12.39 20.64
CA ALA A 344 -20.24 13.24 20.78
C ALA A 344 -19.97 14.67 20.29
N GLN A 345 -18.81 15.25 20.62
CA GLN A 345 -18.41 16.58 20.13
C GLN A 345 -18.27 16.61 18.61
N PHE A 346 -17.63 15.59 18.03
CA PHE A 346 -17.46 15.48 16.58
C PHE A 346 -18.81 15.35 15.86
N ARG A 347 -19.71 14.47 16.35
CA ARG A 347 -21.08 14.34 15.82
C ARG A 347 -21.86 15.65 15.89
N HIS A 348 -21.75 16.38 16.99
CA HIS A 348 -22.43 17.67 17.16
C HIS A 348 -21.93 18.68 16.12
N TYR A 349 -20.62 18.81 15.93
CA TYR A 349 -20.05 19.72 14.94
C TYR A 349 -20.45 19.36 13.50
N MET A 350 -20.48 18.07 13.19
CA MET A 350 -20.89 17.57 11.88
C MET A 350 -22.41 17.55 11.69
N GLU A 351 -23.20 18.19 12.56
CA GLU A 351 -24.66 18.26 12.46
C GLU A 351 -25.29 16.86 12.30
N TRP A 352 -24.71 15.85 12.97
CA TRP A 352 -25.15 14.46 12.83
C TRP A 352 -26.59 14.33 13.33
N SER A 353 -27.44 13.75 12.49
CA SER A 353 -28.83 13.44 12.81
C SER A 353 -29.11 11.98 12.46
N ALA A 354 -29.79 11.28 13.38
CA ALA A 354 -30.17 9.89 13.17
C ALA A 354 -31.15 9.78 11.98
N LEU A 355 -31.10 8.64 11.31
CA LEU A 355 -32.13 8.28 10.34
C LEU A 355 -33.49 8.07 11.02
N PRO A 356 -34.61 8.20 10.27
CA PRO A 356 -35.93 7.84 10.77
C PRO A 356 -35.99 6.40 11.27
N GLU A 357 -36.81 6.16 12.28
CA GLU A 357 -37.05 4.82 12.81
C GLU A 357 -37.48 3.85 11.69
N GLY A 358 -36.92 2.64 11.69
CA GLY A 358 -37.18 1.62 10.68
C GLY A 358 -36.35 1.75 9.39
N ASN A 359 -35.54 2.81 9.21
CA ASN A 359 -34.61 2.91 8.08
C ASN A 359 -33.20 2.45 8.46
N GLY A 360 -32.94 1.15 8.28
CA GLY A 360 -31.68 0.53 8.65
C GLY A 360 -31.58 0.23 10.15
N LEU A 361 -30.41 -0.24 10.57
CA LEU A 361 -30.12 -0.47 11.99
C LEU A 361 -29.90 0.86 12.72
N ALA A 362 -30.62 1.07 13.82
CA ALA A 362 -30.47 2.27 14.64
C ALA A 362 -29.06 2.38 15.24
N TYR A 363 -28.54 3.61 15.31
CA TYR A 363 -27.23 3.87 15.90
C TYR A 363 -27.33 4.02 17.42
N THR A 364 -26.57 3.19 18.13
CA THR A 364 -26.26 3.29 19.55
C THR A 364 -24.78 3.65 19.74
N ALA A 365 -24.42 4.58 20.61
CA ALA A 365 -23.00 4.77 20.91
C ALA A 365 -22.48 3.54 21.70
N PRO A 366 -21.33 2.94 21.35
CA PRO A 366 -20.75 1.88 22.15
C PRO A 366 -20.49 2.35 23.59
N ALA A 367 -20.79 1.52 24.57
CA ALA A 367 -20.50 1.77 25.98
C ALA A 367 -18.99 1.83 26.24
N LEU A 368 -18.23 0.90 25.64
CA LEU A 368 -16.77 0.92 25.58
C LEU A 368 -16.29 1.09 24.13
N PRO A 369 -16.11 2.35 23.65
CA PRO A 369 -15.62 2.64 22.29
C PRO A 369 -14.28 1.99 21.96
N SER A 370 -13.37 1.85 22.91
CA SER A 370 -12.04 1.27 22.67
C SER A 370 -12.13 -0.18 22.18
N ALA A 371 -12.96 -1.00 22.85
CA ALA A 371 -13.21 -2.39 22.45
C ALA A 371 -13.88 -2.47 21.07
N HIS A 372 -14.81 -1.55 20.80
CA HIS A 372 -15.50 -1.48 19.51
C HIS A 372 -14.56 -1.11 18.36
N ILE A 373 -13.70 -0.10 18.54
CA ILE A 373 -12.68 0.30 17.57
C ILE A 373 -11.72 -0.85 17.27
N GLN A 374 -11.23 -1.56 18.30
CA GLN A 374 -10.36 -2.71 18.12
C GLN A 374 -11.06 -3.83 17.33
N ALA A 375 -12.31 -4.15 17.64
CA ALA A 375 -13.08 -5.15 16.92
C ALA A 375 -13.33 -4.79 15.45
N LEU A 376 -13.60 -3.50 15.14
CA LEU A 376 -13.71 -3.02 13.77
C LEU A 376 -12.41 -3.22 12.99
N GLY A 377 -11.27 -2.84 13.58
CA GLY A 377 -9.95 -3.04 12.97
C GLY A 377 -9.63 -4.51 12.71
N ALA A 378 -9.88 -5.40 13.68
CA ALA A 378 -9.68 -6.84 13.52
C ALA A 378 -10.60 -7.43 12.43
N THR A 379 -11.86 -6.98 12.38
CA THR A 379 -12.83 -7.45 11.38
C THR A 379 -12.47 -6.98 9.97
N LEU A 380 -11.86 -5.79 9.84
CA LEU A 380 -11.31 -5.32 8.57
C LEU A 380 -10.19 -6.24 8.07
N SER A 381 -9.27 -6.65 8.95
CA SER A 381 -8.17 -7.55 8.59
C SER A 381 -8.69 -8.89 8.06
N GLN A 382 -9.72 -9.45 8.69
CA GLN A 382 -10.40 -10.64 8.18
C GLN A 382 -11.09 -10.39 6.84
N PHE A 383 -11.79 -9.25 6.68
CA PHE A 383 -12.47 -8.90 5.43
C PHE A 383 -11.49 -8.77 4.25
N LEU A 384 -10.42 -7.98 4.42
CA LEU A 384 -9.44 -7.76 3.37
C LEU A 384 -8.66 -9.06 3.07
N GLY A 385 -8.45 -9.89 4.09
CA GLY A 385 -7.91 -11.22 3.94
C GLY A 385 -8.74 -12.12 3.03
N THR A 386 -10.07 -12.19 3.22
CA THR A 386 -10.95 -12.99 2.34
C THR A 386 -11.04 -12.44 0.92
N LYS A 387 -10.70 -11.16 0.71
CA LYS A 387 -10.59 -10.54 -0.62
C LYS A 387 -9.21 -10.71 -1.27
N GLY A 388 -8.25 -11.32 -0.58
CA GLY A 388 -6.86 -11.42 -1.05
C GLY A 388 -6.16 -10.06 -1.14
N ALA A 389 -6.65 -9.04 -0.42
CA ALA A 389 -6.06 -7.71 -0.36
C ALA A 389 -5.01 -7.58 0.77
N LEU A 390 -5.01 -8.53 1.71
CA LEU A 390 -3.97 -8.69 2.72
C LEU A 390 -3.31 -10.06 2.60
N ALA A 391 -1.99 -10.10 2.80
CA ALA A 391 -1.22 -11.33 2.83
C ALA A 391 -1.66 -12.23 4.02
N PRO A 392 -1.67 -13.56 3.88
CA PRO A 392 -2.16 -14.47 4.93
C PRO A 392 -1.51 -14.28 6.30
N GLU A 393 -0.21 -14.00 6.33
CA GLU A 393 0.56 -13.73 7.54
C GLU A 393 0.14 -12.46 8.30
N GLN A 394 -0.56 -11.54 7.63
CA GLN A 394 -1.10 -10.32 8.25
C GLN A 394 -2.44 -10.55 8.97
N ILE A 395 -3.09 -11.69 8.74
CA ILE A 395 -4.46 -11.96 9.18
C ILE A 395 -4.43 -12.71 10.51
N ASN A 396 -5.01 -12.12 11.55
CA ASN A 396 -5.36 -12.86 12.76
C ASN A 396 -6.70 -13.57 12.56
N ALA A 397 -6.66 -14.90 12.50
CA ALA A 397 -7.85 -15.72 12.30
C ALA A 397 -8.82 -15.70 13.50
N GLY A 398 -8.40 -15.33 14.70
CA GLY A 398 -9.21 -15.40 15.92
C GLY A 398 -10.33 -14.35 16.03
N THR A 399 -11.28 -14.58 16.93
CA THR A 399 -12.45 -13.71 17.20
C THR A 399 -12.38 -12.96 18.54
N ALA A 400 -11.24 -13.02 19.24
CA ALA A 400 -11.13 -12.48 20.59
C ALA A 400 -11.49 -10.97 20.70
N PRO A 401 -11.06 -10.08 19.78
CA PRO A 401 -11.49 -8.68 19.80
C PRO A 401 -13.00 -8.51 19.64
N GLN A 402 -13.62 -9.27 18.73
CA GLN A 402 -15.06 -9.22 18.47
C GLN A 402 -15.86 -9.77 19.64
N LEU A 403 -15.43 -10.87 20.26
CA LEU A 403 -16.08 -11.44 21.45
C LEU A 403 -16.01 -10.46 22.63
N ARG A 404 -14.84 -9.87 22.89
CA ARG A 404 -14.69 -8.84 23.93
C ARG A 404 -15.63 -7.66 23.65
N ASN A 405 -15.71 -7.19 22.42
CA ASN A 405 -16.59 -6.10 22.03
C ASN A 405 -18.07 -6.44 22.26
N ALA A 406 -18.51 -7.64 21.86
CA ALA A 406 -19.88 -8.12 22.08
C ALA A 406 -20.22 -8.21 23.58
N GLN A 407 -19.28 -8.68 24.40
CA GLN A 407 -19.47 -8.79 25.87
C GLN A 407 -19.51 -7.42 26.57
N THR A 408 -18.69 -6.47 26.11
CA THR A 408 -18.58 -5.14 26.72
C THR A 408 -19.62 -4.14 26.20
N ASN A 409 -20.22 -4.43 25.06
CA ASN A 409 -21.29 -3.64 24.44
C ASN A 409 -22.54 -4.51 24.18
N PRO A 410 -23.16 -5.10 25.22
CA PRO A 410 -24.22 -6.10 25.05
C PRO A 410 -25.48 -5.55 24.38
N ASP A 411 -25.78 -4.27 24.60
CA ASP A 411 -26.96 -3.59 24.04
C ASP A 411 -26.74 -3.05 22.62
N ASP A 412 -25.51 -3.12 22.10
CA ASP A 412 -25.19 -2.67 20.75
C ASP A 412 -25.25 -3.83 19.75
N ALA A 413 -26.32 -3.88 18.96
CA ALA A 413 -26.49 -4.88 17.91
C ALA A 413 -25.30 -4.92 16.91
N ARG A 414 -24.58 -3.82 16.68
CA ARG A 414 -23.41 -3.81 15.78
C ARG A 414 -22.21 -4.52 16.39
N ALA A 415 -22.02 -4.41 17.71
CA ALA A 415 -20.99 -5.17 18.40
C ALA A 415 -21.22 -6.69 18.27
N GLN A 416 -22.49 -7.10 18.32
CA GLN A 416 -22.92 -8.49 18.16
C GLN A 416 -22.78 -8.96 16.70
N LEU A 417 -23.20 -8.12 15.75
CA LEU A 417 -23.06 -8.41 14.31
C LEU A 417 -21.60 -8.48 13.87
N LEU A 418 -20.68 -7.73 14.48
CA LEU A 418 -19.24 -7.89 14.25
C LEU A 418 -18.77 -9.31 14.59
N LEU A 419 -19.19 -9.86 15.73
CA LEU A 419 -18.88 -11.23 16.12
C LEU A 419 -19.50 -12.26 15.15
N VAL A 420 -20.78 -12.09 14.82
CA VAL A 420 -21.49 -12.96 13.87
C VAL A 420 -20.80 -12.95 12.50
N ALA A 421 -20.48 -11.77 11.97
CA ALA A 421 -19.81 -11.64 10.68
C ALA A 421 -18.42 -12.30 10.68
N SER A 422 -17.64 -12.15 11.75
CA SER A 422 -16.35 -12.83 11.89
C SER A 422 -16.49 -14.35 11.93
N LEU A 423 -17.46 -14.89 12.66
CA LEU A 423 -17.72 -16.34 12.71
C LEU A 423 -18.16 -16.90 11.35
N VAL A 424 -19.05 -16.19 10.64
CA VAL A 424 -19.47 -16.55 9.27
C VAL A 424 -18.27 -16.58 8.33
N ARG A 425 -17.36 -15.60 8.43
CA ARG A 425 -16.13 -15.58 7.62
C ARG A 425 -15.18 -16.71 7.96
N GLN A 426 -14.91 -16.98 9.24
CA GLN A 426 -14.08 -18.12 9.66
C GLN A 426 -14.59 -19.43 9.06
N LYS A 427 -15.91 -19.66 9.15
CA LYS A 427 -16.55 -20.83 8.55
C LYS A 427 -16.36 -20.87 7.02
N SER A 428 -16.50 -19.74 6.34
CA SER A 428 -16.33 -19.67 4.87
C SER A 428 -14.91 -20.02 4.39
N VAL A 429 -13.90 -19.83 5.25
CA VAL A 429 -12.50 -20.19 4.95
C VAL A 429 -12.08 -21.53 5.58
N GLY A 430 -13.02 -22.29 6.14
CA GLY A 430 -12.77 -23.61 6.74
C GLY A 430 -12.03 -23.56 8.09
N SER A 431 -11.98 -22.41 8.75
CA SER A 431 -11.40 -22.26 10.09
C SER A 431 -12.43 -22.66 11.15
N GLU A 432 -12.01 -23.48 12.12
CA GLU A 432 -12.89 -23.83 13.24
C GLU A 432 -13.15 -22.60 14.13
N PRO A 433 -14.43 -22.23 14.36
CA PRO A 433 -14.77 -21.09 15.19
C PRO A 433 -14.51 -21.39 16.67
N ASP A 434 -14.10 -20.37 17.41
CA ASP A 434 -13.99 -20.45 18.87
C ASP A 434 -15.35 -20.80 19.49
N SER A 435 -15.37 -21.84 20.34
CA SER A 435 -16.62 -22.37 20.91
C SER A 435 -17.32 -21.36 21.83
N THR A 436 -16.56 -20.53 22.55
CA THR A 436 -17.11 -19.48 23.43
C THR A 436 -17.77 -18.39 22.61
N ALA A 437 -17.09 -17.93 21.55
CA ALA A 437 -17.61 -16.97 20.58
C ALA A 437 -18.89 -17.48 19.90
N LEU A 438 -18.90 -18.73 19.46
CA LEU A 438 -20.05 -19.34 18.81
C LEU A 438 -21.26 -19.44 19.76
N GLN A 439 -21.04 -19.86 21.00
CA GLN A 439 -22.09 -19.93 22.02
C GLN A 439 -22.66 -18.54 22.33
N HIS A 440 -21.80 -17.53 22.49
CA HIS A 440 -22.23 -16.15 22.72
C HIS A 440 -23.09 -15.62 21.57
N ALA A 441 -22.62 -15.80 20.32
CA ALA A 441 -23.35 -15.35 19.14
C ALA A 441 -24.72 -16.03 19.00
N ARG A 442 -24.80 -17.36 19.21
CA ARG A 442 -26.07 -18.10 19.18
C ARG A 442 -27.03 -17.64 20.28
N ALA A 443 -26.53 -17.40 21.50
CA ALA A 443 -27.35 -16.91 22.60
C ALA A 443 -27.93 -15.53 22.28
N TRP A 444 -27.12 -14.61 21.72
CA TRP A 444 -27.62 -13.30 21.31
C TRP A 444 -28.63 -13.40 20.16
N LEU A 445 -28.38 -14.22 19.14
CA LEU A 445 -29.30 -14.39 18.01
C LEU A 445 -30.67 -14.97 18.40
N ALA A 446 -30.74 -15.69 19.53
CA ALA A 446 -31.99 -16.19 20.11
C ALA A 446 -32.71 -15.14 20.99
N SER A 447 -32.10 -13.99 21.26
CA SER A 447 -32.65 -12.95 22.14
C SER A 447 -33.72 -12.09 21.47
N GLU A 448 -34.54 -11.41 22.28
CA GLU A 448 -35.47 -10.38 21.79
C GLU A 448 -34.76 -9.23 21.06
N ALA A 449 -33.52 -8.90 21.44
CA ALA A 449 -32.75 -7.84 20.80
C ALA A 449 -32.44 -8.19 19.34
N ALA A 450 -32.04 -9.44 19.07
CA ALA A 450 -31.82 -9.92 17.71
C ALA A 450 -33.12 -10.02 16.89
N GLN A 451 -34.25 -10.34 17.53
CA GLN A 451 -35.56 -10.30 16.89
C GLN A 451 -35.96 -8.88 16.50
N LYS A 452 -35.80 -7.91 17.41
CA LYS A 452 -36.06 -6.48 17.15
C LYS A 452 -35.16 -5.92 16.04
N ALA A 453 -33.91 -6.35 15.99
CA ALA A 453 -32.98 -6.00 14.90
C ALA A 453 -33.27 -6.76 13.58
N GLY A 454 -34.19 -7.73 13.58
CA GLY A 454 -34.56 -8.51 12.40
C GLY A 454 -33.47 -9.45 11.92
N VAL A 455 -32.63 -9.97 12.82
CA VAL A 455 -31.43 -10.77 12.48
C VAL A 455 -31.41 -12.16 13.10
N ALA A 456 -32.46 -12.57 13.81
CA ALA A 456 -32.54 -13.91 14.43
C ALA A 456 -32.29 -15.06 13.42
N GLY A 457 -32.66 -14.88 12.14
CA GLY A 457 -32.42 -15.84 11.07
C GLY A 457 -30.94 -16.09 10.74
N LEU A 458 -30.02 -15.21 11.17
CA LEU A 458 -28.58 -15.39 10.96
C LEU A 458 -28.00 -16.60 11.72
N VAL A 459 -28.76 -17.19 12.66
CA VAL A 459 -28.34 -18.42 13.36
C VAL A 459 -28.01 -19.55 12.39
N ALA A 460 -28.74 -19.65 11.27
CA ALA A 460 -28.50 -20.66 10.25
C ALA A 460 -27.13 -20.49 9.54
N ALA A 461 -26.63 -19.25 9.45
CA ALA A 461 -25.32 -18.99 8.84
C ALA A 461 -24.17 -19.53 9.71
N LEU A 462 -24.37 -19.58 11.03
CA LEU A 462 -23.37 -20.07 11.99
C LEU A 462 -23.22 -21.60 11.96
N GLY A 463 -24.18 -22.34 11.38
CA GLY A 463 -24.19 -23.82 11.33
C GLY A 463 -24.90 -24.39 12.53
#